data_AF-A0A1V1P3U8-F1
#
_entry.id   AF-A0A1V1P3U8-F1
#
_cell.length_a   1.000
_cell.length_b   1.000
_cell.length_c   1.000
_cell.angle_alpha   90.00
_cell.angle_beta   90.00
_cell.angle_gamma   90.00
#
_symmetry.space_group_name_H-M   'P 1'
#
loop_
_entity.id
_entity.type
_entity.pdbx_description
1 polymer ?
#
loop_
_entity_poly.entity_id
_entity_poly.type
_entity_poly.pdbx_seq_one_letter_code
_entity_poly.pdbx_strand_id
1 'polypeptide(L)'
;MGTQSAKKSTTSLITLFHMEPSPRALKFVPSVLLPEFGWKHQEAGKKYSEDEKSFRQTINANAYSNRGFTVKVNNNDRKVLIDFNPDKIDIDIHGRWAKTVSNKKLKHQPYWGFDDLFHKVATKLHNCFFVRADSKKINGKLHFHYQDIFMLKTLDIERFIKSIENGYVYVDFDARTGHNHGTKFR
;
A
#
# COMPACT_ATOMS: atom_id res chain seq x y z
N MET A 1 -19.21 5.78 -14.44
CA MET A 1 -19.34 6.31 -13.05
C MET A 1 -18.85 5.22 -12.10
N GLY A 2 -17.92 5.53 -11.21
CA GLY A 2 -17.36 4.54 -10.26
C GLY A 2 -18.07 4.60 -8.90
N THR A 3 -18.19 3.46 -8.22
CA THR A 3 -18.74 3.39 -6.85
C THR A 3 -17.71 2.77 -5.92
N GLN A 4 -17.47 3.39 -4.78
CA GLN A 4 -16.71 2.83 -3.67
C GLN A 4 -17.62 2.72 -2.45
N SER A 5 -17.48 1.64 -1.69
CA SER A 5 -18.23 1.44 -0.46
C SER A 5 -17.30 1.15 0.72
N ALA A 6 -17.64 1.70 1.87
CA ALA A 6 -16.95 1.46 3.13
C ALA A 6 -17.95 1.16 4.24
N LYS A 7 -17.57 0.31 5.19
CA LYS A 7 -18.40 0.10 6.38
C LYS A 7 -18.32 1.34 7.27
N LYS A 8 -19.44 1.79 7.81
CA LYS A 8 -19.51 3.02 8.61
C LYS A 8 -18.67 2.92 9.90
N SER A 9 -18.62 1.72 10.49
CA SER A 9 -17.94 1.40 11.75
C SER A 9 -16.56 0.74 11.60
N THR A 10 -16.01 0.61 10.38
CA THR A 10 -14.70 -0.01 10.20
C THR A 10 -13.56 0.99 10.37
N THR A 11 -12.49 0.56 11.03
CA THR A 11 -11.19 1.24 11.05
C THR A 11 -10.32 0.88 9.85
N SER A 12 -10.81 0.05 8.93
CA SER A 12 -10.06 -0.38 7.74
C SER A 12 -9.91 0.74 6.73
N LEU A 13 -8.69 0.89 6.20
CA LEU A 13 -8.37 1.83 5.13
C LEU A 13 -9.15 1.50 3.84
N ILE A 14 -9.50 2.53 3.09
CA ILE A 14 -10.28 2.40 1.86
C ILE A 14 -9.32 2.39 0.68
N THR A 15 -9.28 1.29 -0.07
CA THR A 15 -8.42 1.22 -1.25
C THR A 15 -8.92 2.17 -2.33
N LEU A 16 -8.16 3.24 -2.59
CA LEU A 16 -8.45 4.22 -3.64
C LEU A 16 -8.20 3.62 -5.03
N PHE A 17 -7.02 3.03 -5.24
CA PHE A 17 -6.62 2.40 -6.50
C PHE A 17 -5.41 1.47 -6.33
N HIS A 18 -5.17 0.65 -7.36
CA HIS A 18 -4.00 -0.22 -7.47
C HIS A 18 -3.03 0.34 -8.52
N MET A 19 -1.74 0.39 -8.20
CA MET A 19 -0.70 0.89 -9.09
C MET A 19 0.70 0.41 -8.65
N GLU A 20 1.33 -0.54 -9.37
CA GLU A 20 2.75 -0.86 -9.13
C GLU A 20 3.66 0.32 -9.48
N PRO A 21 4.80 0.44 -8.77
CA PRO A 21 5.77 1.49 -9.01
C PRO A 21 6.47 1.36 -10.36
N SER A 22 6.97 2.50 -10.81
CA SER A 22 7.86 2.67 -11.96
C SER A 22 9.34 2.47 -11.57
N PRO A 23 10.20 2.13 -12.55
CA PRO A 23 9.86 1.65 -13.90
C PRO A 23 9.09 0.31 -13.92
N ARG A 24 8.01 0.26 -14.72
CA ARG A 24 7.11 -0.91 -14.80
C ARG A 24 7.79 -2.17 -15.32
N ALA A 25 8.79 -2.02 -16.19
CA ALA A 25 9.56 -3.13 -16.76
C ALA A 25 10.32 -3.93 -15.69
N LEU A 26 10.75 -3.29 -14.60
CA LEU A 26 11.50 -3.94 -13.52
C LEU A 26 10.62 -4.82 -12.64
N LYS A 27 9.29 -4.63 -12.64
CA LYS A 27 8.35 -5.34 -11.76
C LYS A 27 8.87 -5.36 -10.31
N PHE A 28 9.15 -4.20 -9.73
CA PHE A 28 9.85 -4.06 -8.44
C PHE A 28 9.34 -4.99 -7.33
N VAL A 29 8.03 -5.10 -7.16
CA VAL A 29 7.47 -5.90 -6.06
C VAL A 29 7.89 -7.37 -6.17
N PRO A 30 7.55 -8.11 -7.24
CA PRO A 30 7.94 -9.52 -7.35
C PRO A 30 9.43 -9.74 -7.69
N SER A 31 10.11 -8.77 -8.30
CA SER A 31 11.48 -8.97 -8.79
C SER A 31 12.58 -8.40 -7.90
N VAL A 32 12.27 -7.46 -7.00
CA VAL A 32 13.25 -6.80 -6.13
C VAL A 32 12.80 -6.83 -4.67
N LEU A 33 11.65 -6.21 -4.34
CA LEU A 33 11.21 -6.03 -2.96
C LEU A 33 10.93 -7.36 -2.27
N LEU A 34 10.16 -8.25 -2.88
CA LEU A 34 9.86 -9.55 -2.30
C LEU A 34 11.09 -10.48 -2.22
N PRO A 35 11.90 -10.67 -3.29
CA PRO A 35 13.07 -11.54 -3.21
C PRO A 35 14.13 -11.04 -2.21
N GLU A 36 14.41 -9.75 -2.21
CA GLU A 36 15.51 -9.18 -1.45
C GLU A 36 15.11 -8.75 -0.03
N PHE A 37 13.90 -8.24 0.16
CA PHE A 37 13.43 -7.67 1.43
C PHE A 37 12.26 -8.44 2.04
N GLY A 38 11.74 -9.48 1.39
CA GLY A 38 10.71 -10.34 1.95
C GLY A 38 11.21 -11.14 3.17
N TRP A 39 10.27 -11.52 4.03
CA TRP A 39 10.51 -12.38 5.20
C TRP A 39 9.75 -13.69 5.06
N LYS A 40 10.11 -14.71 5.86
CA LYS A 40 9.43 -16.01 5.83
C LYS A 40 7.92 -15.84 6.07
N HIS A 41 7.11 -16.43 5.19
CA HIS A 41 5.66 -16.41 5.32
C HIS A 41 5.23 -17.25 6.53
N GLN A 42 4.19 -16.84 7.26
CA GLN A 42 3.74 -17.54 8.48
C GLN A 42 3.30 -19.00 8.23
N GLU A 43 2.76 -19.24 7.03
CA GLU A 43 2.35 -20.57 6.55
C GLU A 43 3.40 -21.28 5.67
N ALA A 44 4.64 -20.80 5.63
CA ALA A 44 5.76 -21.47 4.96
C ALA A 44 6.09 -22.79 5.68
N GLY A 45 6.25 -23.87 4.92
CA GLY A 45 6.43 -25.23 5.47
C GLY A 45 5.13 -25.91 5.92
N LYS A 46 3.99 -25.21 5.82
CA LYS A 46 2.65 -25.72 6.12
C LYS A 46 1.83 -25.78 4.84
N LYS A 47 1.10 -24.70 4.55
CA LYS A 47 0.29 -24.55 3.34
C LYS A 47 1.14 -24.27 2.10
N TYR A 48 2.28 -23.63 2.28
CA TYR A 48 3.21 -23.25 1.20
C TYR A 48 4.58 -23.92 1.40
N SER A 49 5.45 -23.83 0.40
CA SER A 49 6.82 -24.34 0.50
C SER A 49 7.59 -23.67 1.63
N GLU A 50 8.66 -24.31 2.10
CA GLU A 50 9.54 -23.76 3.16
C GLU A 50 10.16 -22.40 2.79
N ASP A 51 10.38 -22.18 1.50
CA ASP A 51 10.95 -20.94 0.93
C ASP A 51 9.89 -19.86 0.64
N GLU A 52 8.63 -20.04 1.03
CA GLU A 52 7.58 -19.04 0.84
C GLU A 52 7.94 -17.75 1.60
N LYS A 53 8.05 -16.65 0.87
CA LYS A 53 8.30 -15.30 1.40
C LYS A 53 7.04 -14.47 1.35
N SER A 54 7.00 -13.46 2.20
CA SER A 54 5.98 -12.41 2.22
C SER A 54 6.64 -11.04 2.21
N PHE A 55 6.07 -10.13 1.43
CA PHE A 55 6.34 -8.70 1.50
C PHE A 55 5.00 -8.00 1.61
N ARG A 56 4.45 -8.01 2.83
CA ARG A 56 3.15 -7.43 3.16
C ARG A 56 3.30 -6.34 4.20
N GLN A 57 3.06 -5.11 3.80
CA GLN A 57 3.13 -3.97 4.71
C GLN A 57 2.34 -2.79 4.19
N THR A 58 1.78 -2.03 5.13
CA THR A 58 1.09 -0.78 4.89
C THR A 58 1.96 0.33 5.48
N ILE A 59 2.43 1.26 4.65
CA ILE A 59 3.37 2.33 5.04
C ILE A 59 2.83 3.71 4.64
N ASN A 60 3.30 4.76 5.31
CA ASN A 60 2.98 6.15 4.99
C ASN A 60 4.25 7.02 5.07
N ALA A 61 4.10 8.34 4.90
CA ALA A 61 5.23 9.27 4.89
C ALA A 61 5.66 9.79 6.28
N ASN A 62 4.85 9.58 7.32
CA ASN A 62 5.08 10.17 8.64
C ASN A 62 6.21 9.45 9.40
N ALA A 63 6.35 8.14 9.20
CA ALA A 63 7.34 7.35 9.92
C ALA A 63 7.80 6.15 9.09
N TYR A 64 8.94 5.60 9.50
CA TYR A 64 9.35 4.27 9.08
C TYR A 64 8.48 3.22 9.77
N SER A 65 8.09 2.18 9.04
CA SER A 65 7.47 0.99 9.61
C SER A 65 8.43 0.27 10.55
N ASN A 66 7.93 -0.67 11.34
CA ASN A 66 8.79 -1.55 12.14
C ASN A 66 9.72 -2.45 11.30
N ARG A 67 9.57 -2.43 9.97
CA ARG A 67 10.48 -3.06 9.01
C ARG A 67 11.36 -2.05 8.27
N GLY A 68 11.44 -0.82 8.73
CA GLY A 68 12.35 0.19 8.18
C GLY A 68 11.97 0.73 6.81
N PHE A 69 10.70 0.63 6.39
CA PHE A 69 10.23 1.21 5.13
C PHE A 69 9.35 2.45 5.35
N THR A 70 9.44 3.43 4.47
CA THR A 70 8.57 4.63 4.50
C THR A 70 8.30 5.14 3.10
N VAL A 71 7.29 6.00 2.98
CA VAL A 71 7.01 6.76 1.76
C VAL A 71 7.76 8.09 1.85
N LYS A 72 8.36 8.54 0.75
CA LYS A 72 8.91 9.90 0.63
C LYS A 72 8.27 10.62 -0.55
N VAL A 73 8.00 11.90 -0.37
CA VAL A 73 7.57 12.80 -1.42
C VAL A 73 8.77 13.65 -1.80
N ASN A 74 9.15 13.60 -3.08
CA ASN A 74 10.19 14.44 -3.66
C ASN A 74 9.52 15.41 -4.62
N ASN A 75 9.33 16.65 -4.15
CA ASN A 75 8.67 17.71 -4.91
C ASN A 75 9.52 18.19 -6.09
N ASN A 76 10.85 18.18 -5.96
CA ASN A 76 11.75 18.62 -7.03
C ASN A 76 11.65 17.71 -8.26
N ASP A 77 11.68 16.39 -8.03
CA ASP A 77 11.56 15.39 -9.10
C ASP A 77 10.10 15.00 -9.40
N ARG A 78 9.13 15.60 -8.70
CA ARG A 78 7.68 15.29 -8.78
C ARG A 78 7.38 13.79 -8.66
N LYS A 79 7.93 13.15 -7.62
CA LYS A 79 7.81 11.70 -7.38
C LYS A 79 7.42 11.38 -5.94
N VAL A 80 6.59 10.35 -5.80
CA VAL A 80 6.42 9.60 -4.55
C VAL A 80 7.28 8.36 -4.65
N LEU A 81 8.15 8.10 -3.68
CA LEU A 81 9.09 6.99 -3.71
C LEU A 81 9.10 6.21 -2.41
N ILE A 82 9.64 5.00 -2.47
CA ILE A 82 9.84 4.17 -1.27
C ILE A 82 11.28 4.29 -0.83
N ASP A 83 11.43 4.56 0.47
CA ASP A 83 12.73 4.55 1.13
C ASP A 83 12.81 3.37 2.12
N PHE A 84 14.04 2.88 2.31
CA PHE A 84 14.35 1.80 3.24
C PHE A 84 15.58 2.16 4.07
N ASN A 85 15.43 2.09 5.39
CA ASN A 85 16.50 2.32 6.34
C ASN A 85 16.58 1.15 7.34
N PRO A 86 17.65 0.34 7.32
CA PRO A 86 17.81 -0.79 8.23
C PRO A 86 17.93 -0.37 9.70
N ASP A 87 18.42 0.84 9.99
CA ASP A 87 18.54 1.38 11.35
C ASP A 87 17.18 1.73 11.97
N LYS A 88 16.11 1.68 11.17
CA LYS A 88 14.72 1.94 11.59
C LYS A 88 13.91 0.65 11.76
N ILE A 89 14.55 -0.51 11.62
CA ILE A 89 13.91 -1.80 11.89
C ILE A 89 13.78 -1.99 13.40
N ASP A 90 12.60 -2.44 13.83
CA ASP A 90 12.39 -2.91 15.19
C ASP A 90 13.12 -4.25 15.36
N ILE A 91 14.29 -4.20 16.00
CA ILE A 91 15.17 -5.36 16.16
C ILE A 91 14.63 -6.37 17.17
N ASP A 92 13.83 -5.92 18.13
CA ASP A 92 13.23 -6.79 19.14
C ASP A 92 12.18 -7.71 18.50
N ILE A 93 11.44 -7.20 17.52
CA ILE A 93 10.43 -7.98 16.79
C ILE A 93 11.04 -8.71 15.59
N HIS A 94 11.88 -8.05 14.78
CA HIS A 94 12.32 -8.55 13.48
C HIS A 94 13.81 -8.89 13.42
N GLY A 95 14.49 -9.09 14.55
CA GLY A 95 15.95 -9.19 14.64
C GLY A 95 16.61 -10.23 13.72
N ARG A 96 15.97 -11.38 13.48
CA ARG A 96 16.49 -12.38 12.53
C ARG A 96 16.44 -11.88 11.09
N TRP A 97 15.35 -11.23 10.69
CA TRP A 97 15.20 -10.67 9.35
C TRP A 97 16.06 -9.41 9.18
N ALA A 98 16.18 -8.56 10.19
CA ALA A 98 17.03 -7.37 10.16
C ALA A 98 18.48 -7.70 9.76
N LYS A 99 19.02 -8.82 10.27
CA LYS A 99 20.37 -9.30 9.90
C LYS A 99 20.51 -9.63 8.41
N THR A 100 19.43 -10.03 7.72
CA THR A 100 19.48 -10.37 6.30
C THR A 100 19.41 -9.14 5.38
N VAL A 101 18.97 -8.00 5.92
CA VAL A 101 18.79 -6.74 5.17
C VAL A 101 19.67 -5.60 5.68
N SER A 102 20.48 -5.80 6.73
CA SER A 102 21.26 -4.75 7.40
C SER A 102 22.21 -3.98 6.48
N ASN A 103 22.79 -4.66 5.50
CA ASN A 103 23.70 -4.06 4.53
C ASN A 103 23.04 -3.73 3.18
N LYS A 104 21.71 -3.88 3.09
CA LYS A 104 20.97 -3.64 1.84
C LYS A 104 20.53 -2.18 1.74
N LYS A 105 20.51 -1.70 0.50
CA LYS A 105 19.92 -0.41 0.12
C LYS A 105 19.08 -0.59 -1.12
N LEU A 106 18.05 0.22 -1.28
CA LEU A 106 17.28 0.28 -2.52
C LEU A 106 18.11 1.00 -3.60
N LYS A 107 18.93 0.24 -4.33
CA LYS A 107 19.80 0.77 -5.41
C LYS A 107 19.02 1.58 -6.44
N HIS A 108 17.81 1.14 -6.77
CA HIS A 108 16.83 1.88 -7.52
C HIS A 108 15.56 1.95 -6.69
N GLN A 109 15.14 3.16 -6.32
CA GLN A 109 13.94 3.35 -5.51
C GLN A 109 12.70 3.18 -6.41
N PRO A 110 11.75 2.29 -6.05
CA PRO A 110 10.46 2.27 -6.72
C PRO A 110 9.75 3.59 -6.48
N TYR A 111 9.15 4.15 -7.54
CA TYR A 111 8.49 5.45 -7.46
C TYR A 111 7.21 5.53 -8.29
N TRP A 112 6.42 6.56 -8.06
CA TRP A 112 5.29 7.00 -8.87
C TRP A 112 5.46 8.48 -9.19
N GLY A 113 5.37 8.85 -10.47
CA GLY A 113 5.35 10.26 -10.85
C GLY A 113 4.03 10.92 -10.42
N PHE A 114 4.07 12.20 -10.09
CA PHE A 114 2.85 12.94 -9.72
C PHE A 114 1.81 12.91 -10.83
N ASP A 115 2.24 13.03 -12.08
CA ASP A 115 1.32 13.01 -13.24
C ASP A 115 0.71 11.61 -13.43
N ASP A 116 1.49 10.54 -13.25
CA ASP A 116 0.98 9.18 -13.30
C ASP A 116 -0.08 8.92 -12.21
N LEU A 117 0.19 9.41 -10.99
CA LEU A 117 -0.76 9.35 -9.88
C LEU A 117 -2.02 10.16 -10.21
N PHE A 118 -1.88 11.37 -10.73
CA PHE A 118 -3.01 12.20 -11.12
C PHE A 118 -3.89 11.49 -12.14
N HIS A 119 -3.32 10.98 -13.23
CA HIS A 119 -4.08 10.25 -14.24
C HIS A 119 -4.79 9.04 -13.65
N LYS A 120 -4.13 8.30 -12.75
CA LYS A 120 -4.72 7.13 -12.11
C LYS A 120 -5.90 7.49 -11.21
N VAL A 121 -5.71 8.48 -10.34
CA VAL A 121 -6.73 8.93 -9.38
C VAL A 121 -7.88 9.60 -10.11
N ALA A 122 -7.60 10.47 -11.07
CA ALA A 122 -8.62 11.18 -11.84
C ALA A 122 -9.54 10.18 -12.57
N THR A 123 -8.97 9.14 -13.19
CA THR A 123 -9.77 8.11 -13.86
C THR A 123 -10.68 7.32 -12.89
N LYS A 124 -10.24 7.12 -11.65
CA LYS A 124 -10.94 6.30 -10.64
C LYS A 124 -11.94 7.09 -9.80
N LEU A 125 -11.62 8.34 -9.46
CA LEU A 125 -12.36 9.13 -8.48
C LEU A 125 -13.19 10.26 -9.10
N HIS A 126 -12.98 10.60 -10.38
CA HIS A 126 -13.82 11.58 -11.05
C HIS A 126 -15.27 11.06 -11.15
N ASN A 127 -16.21 11.81 -10.56
CA ASN A 127 -17.62 11.43 -10.42
C ASN A 127 -17.80 10.08 -9.73
N CYS A 128 -17.02 9.83 -8.67
CA CYS A 128 -17.17 8.62 -7.86
C CYS A 128 -18.19 8.82 -6.75
N PHE A 129 -19.13 7.88 -6.62
CA PHE A 129 -19.99 7.80 -5.45
C PHE A 129 -19.29 7.02 -4.34
N PHE A 130 -19.14 7.64 -3.18
CA PHE A 130 -18.66 7.00 -1.97
C PHE A 130 -19.85 6.71 -1.05
N VAL A 131 -20.09 5.42 -0.79
CA VAL A 131 -21.25 4.94 -0.04
C VAL A 131 -20.80 4.37 1.30
N ARG A 132 -21.44 4.80 2.40
CA ARG A 132 -21.23 4.21 3.73
C ARG A 132 -22.37 3.27 4.08
N ALA A 133 -22.01 2.09 4.55
CA ALA A 133 -22.99 1.07 4.97
C ALA A 133 -22.70 0.55 6.38
N ASP A 134 -23.73 0.31 7.17
CA ASP A 134 -23.62 -0.56 8.34
C ASP A 134 -23.71 -2.03 7.91
N SER A 135 -23.11 -2.93 8.67
CA SER A 135 -23.23 -4.36 8.43
C SER A 135 -23.65 -5.11 9.67
N LYS A 136 -24.58 -6.06 9.53
CA LYS A 136 -25.06 -6.92 10.62
C LYS A 136 -25.14 -8.36 10.14
N LYS A 137 -24.76 -9.31 11.00
CA LYS A 137 -24.97 -10.74 10.72
C LYS A 137 -26.33 -11.17 11.29
N ILE A 138 -27.19 -11.74 10.46
CA ILE A 138 -28.52 -12.22 10.84
C ILE A 138 -28.62 -13.67 10.33
N ASN A 139 -28.87 -14.63 11.24
CA ASN A 139 -28.94 -16.07 10.92
C ASN A 139 -27.76 -16.56 10.06
N GLY A 140 -26.54 -16.16 10.42
CA GLY A 140 -25.33 -16.55 9.70
C GLY A 140 -25.05 -15.75 8.42
N LYS A 141 -25.99 -14.97 7.90
CA LYS A 141 -25.85 -14.18 6.67
C LYS A 141 -25.43 -12.74 6.97
N LEU A 142 -24.55 -12.17 6.15
CA LEU A 142 -24.10 -10.79 6.29
C LEU A 142 -25.06 -9.86 5.52
N HIS A 143 -25.66 -8.90 6.22
CA HIS A 143 -26.55 -7.88 5.67
C HIS A 143 -25.88 -6.51 5.71
N PHE A 144 -26.26 -5.63 4.79
CA PHE A 144 -25.76 -4.27 4.68
C PHE A 144 -26.91 -3.26 4.64
N HIS A 145 -26.75 -2.16 5.37
CA HIS A 145 -27.67 -1.02 5.36
C HIS A 145 -26.91 0.23 4.90
N TYR A 146 -27.11 0.63 3.65
CA TYR A 146 -26.49 1.82 3.06
C TYR A 146 -27.18 3.08 3.58
N GLN A 147 -26.43 4.02 4.14
CA GLN A 147 -26.98 5.20 4.82
C GLN A 147 -26.56 6.51 4.16
N ASP A 148 -25.28 6.64 3.86
CA ASP A 148 -24.71 7.89 3.37
C ASP A 148 -24.16 7.67 1.96
N ILE A 149 -24.45 8.59 1.05
CA ILE A 149 -23.88 8.63 -0.30
C ILE A 149 -23.27 10.01 -0.54
N PHE A 150 -21.99 10.03 -0.87
CA PHE A 150 -21.24 11.23 -1.22
C PHE A 150 -20.86 11.17 -2.69
N MET A 151 -20.99 12.27 -3.41
CA MET A 151 -20.45 12.39 -4.76
C MET A 151 -19.12 13.14 -4.68
N LEU A 152 -18.02 12.41 -4.89
CA LEU A 152 -16.68 13.00 -4.97
C LEU A 152 -16.55 13.72 -6.32
N LYS A 153 -16.39 15.05 -6.26
CA LYS A 153 -16.24 15.92 -7.42
C LYS A 153 -14.89 16.62 -7.36
N THR A 154 -14.28 16.78 -8.54
CA THR A 154 -13.04 17.56 -8.77
C THR A 154 -11.85 17.08 -7.95
N LEU A 155 -10.93 16.34 -8.58
CA LEU A 155 -9.68 15.95 -7.96
C LEU A 155 -8.68 17.10 -8.01
N ASP A 156 -8.10 17.43 -6.85
CA ASP A 156 -6.95 18.33 -6.73
C ASP A 156 -5.71 17.48 -6.44
N ILE A 157 -4.76 17.46 -7.39
CA ILE A 157 -3.55 16.65 -7.28
C ILE A 157 -2.64 17.14 -6.16
N GLU A 158 -2.51 18.46 -5.97
CA GLU A 158 -1.62 19.03 -4.96
C GLU A 158 -2.11 18.67 -3.56
N ARG A 159 -3.43 18.72 -3.35
CA ARG A 159 -4.03 18.23 -2.09
C ARG A 159 -3.85 16.73 -1.90
N PHE A 160 -3.88 15.94 -2.98
CA PHE A 160 -3.65 14.50 -2.92
C PHE A 160 -2.20 14.18 -2.54
N ILE A 161 -1.22 14.82 -3.19
CA ILE A 161 0.21 14.69 -2.85
C ILE A 161 0.47 15.13 -1.41
N LYS A 162 -0.08 16.28 -0.98
CA LYS A 162 0.02 16.74 0.41
C LYS A 162 -0.61 15.76 1.40
N SER A 163 -1.66 15.06 1.01
CA SER A 163 -2.27 14.01 1.85
C SER A 163 -1.37 12.78 1.99
N ILE A 164 -0.59 12.44 0.96
CA ILE A 164 0.46 11.41 1.06
C ILE A 164 1.57 11.89 1.99
N GLU A 165 2.05 13.12 1.81
CA GLU A 165 3.13 13.72 2.60
C GLU A 165 2.78 13.81 4.09
N ASN A 166 1.55 14.18 4.42
CA ASN A 166 1.03 14.22 5.80
C ASN A 166 0.68 12.83 6.37
N GLY A 167 0.91 11.76 5.60
CA GLY A 167 0.70 10.37 6.00
C GLY A 167 -0.77 9.95 6.15
N TYR A 168 -1.70 10.68 5.54
CA TYR A 168 -3.12 10.29 5.48
C TYR A 168 -3.40 9.22 4.43
N VAL A 169 -2.58 9.16 3.38
CA VAL A 169 -2.66 8.13 2.34
C VAL A 169 -1.54 7.12 2.55
N TYR A 170 -1.91 5.84 2.56
CA TYR A 170 -0.99 4.72 2.76
C TYR A 170 -0.66 4.04 1.44
N VAL A 171 0.56 3.52 1.34
CA VAL A 171 0.98 2.59 0.30
C VAL A 171 1.02 1.19 0.90
N ASP A 172 0.22 0.29 0.34
CA ASP A 172 0.03 -1.08 0.82
C ASP A 172 0.60 -2.07 -0.19
N PHE A 173 1.65 -2.76 0.21
CA PHE A 173 2.24 -3.88 -0.52
C PHE A 173 1.59 -5.18 -0.07
N ASP A 174 1.16 -5.99 -1.03
CA ASP A 174 0.54 -7.28 -0.76
C ASP A 174 1.06 -8.34 -1.72
N ALA A 175 2.24 -8.87 -1.39
CA ALA A 175 2.90 -9.90 -2.18
C ALA A 175 3.41 -11.07 -1.32
N ARG A 176 3.42 -12.24 -1.94
CA ARG A 176 4.06 -13.46 -1.47
C ARG A 176 4.69 -14.20 -2.66
N THR A 177 5.46 -15.27 -2.41
CA THR A 177 6.10 -16.02 -3.48
C THR A 177 5.07 -16.47 -4.53
N GLY A 178 5.37 -16.17 -5.80
CA GLY A 178 4.51 -16.50 -6.93
C GLY A 178 3.20 -15.71 -7.04
N HIS A 179 2.89 -14.77 -6.12
CA HIS A 179 1.62 -14.05 -6.14
C HIS A 179 1.73 -12.60 -5.65
N ASN A 180 1.38 -11.65 -6.51
CA ASN A 180 1.33 -10.22 -6.22
C ASN A 180 -0.10 -9.69 -6.41
N HIS A 181 -0.75 -9.25 -5.33
CA HIS A 181 -2.10 -8.67 -5.39
C HIS A 181 -2.11 -7.21 -5.90
N GLY A 182 -0.95 -6.66 -6.19
CA GLY A 182 -0.78 -5.28 -6.59
C GLY A 182 -0.66 -4.34 -5.40
N THR A 183 0.17 -3.33 -5.59
CA THR A 183 0.40 -2.22 -4.67
C THR A 183 -0.82 -1.31 -4.68
N LYS A 184 -1.29 -0.93 -3.50
CA LYS A 184 -2.53 -0.17 -3.32
C LYS A 184 -2.22 1.17 -2.66
N PHE A 185 -2.92 2.21 -3.10
CA PHE A 185 -3.04 3.45 -2.35
C PHE A 185 -4.35 3.39 -1.56
N ARG A 186 -4.28 3.62 -0.25
CA ARG A 186 -5.40 3.45 0.69
C ARG A 186 -5.56 4.63 1.64
#